data_AF-A0A5B6Z8Y5-F1
#
_entry.id   AF-A0A5B6Z8Y5-F1
#
_cell.length_a   1.000
_cell.length_b   1.000
_cell.length_c   1.000
_cell.angle_alpha   90.00
_cell.angle_beta   90.00
_cell.angle_gamma   90.00
#
_symmetry.space_group_name_H-M   'P 1'
#
loop_
_entity.id
_entity.type
_entity.pdbx_description
1 polymer ?
#
loop_
_entity_poly.entity_id
_entity_poly.type
_entity_poly.pdbx_seq_one_letter_code
_entity_poly.pdbx_strand_id
1 'polypeptide(L)'
;FSQSYAYTRTSKFYLISLRGLFLSVEFLSGSFPSTMNTNSQKEKFLKEFGDDYGYPNAPKNIDEIRATEFKRLDGVVYLDHAGATLYSESQMEVIFKDLTTSVYGNPHSQSDSSLATSDVVREARQQVLDFCNASPRDYTCIFTSGATAALKLVGEAFPWSSQSSFMYTMENHNSVLGIREYPPTLPSLLVAFELLRQDMI
;
A
#
# COMPACT_ATOMS: atom_id res chain seq x y z
N PHE A 1 25.41 -30.95 -35.45
CA PHE A 1 24.01 -30.82 -35.02
C PHE A 1 23.99 -30.24 -33.62
N SER A 2 24.00 -28.91 -33.52
CA SER A 2 23.92 -28.19 -32.24
C SER A 2 22.45 -27.98 -31.87
N GLN A 3 22.03 -28.49 -30.71
CA GLN A 3 20.80 -28.07 -30.05
C GLN A 3 21.09 -26.75 -29.33
N SER A 4 20.38 -25.69 -29.70
CA SER A 4 20.33 -24.44 -28.94
C SER A 4 19.10 -24.50 -28.04
N TYR A 5 19.33 -24.60 -26.73
CA TYR A 5 18.30 -24.39 -25.71
C TYR A 5 18.09 -22.88 -25.54
N ALA A 6 16.93 -22.37 -25.94
CA ALA A 6 16.51 -21.01 -25.65
C ALA A 6 15.86 -20.97 -24.27
N TYR A 7 16.64 -20.56 -23.26
CA TYR A 7 16.16 -20.25 -21.92
C TYR A 7 15.60 -18.82 -21.91
N THR A 8 14.30 -18.65 -22.16
CA THR A 8 13.63 -17.36 -21.95
C THR A 8 13.28 -17.19 -20.48
N ARG A 9 14.12 -16.43 -19.79
CA ARG A 9 13.97 -15.98 -18.41
C ARG A 9 12.68 -15.15 -18.31
N THR A 10 11.59 -15.76 -17.87
CA THR A 10 10.35 -15.05 -17.54
C THR A 10 10.60 -14.21 -16.30
N SER A 11 10.83 -12.91 -16.49
CA SER A 11 10.80 -11.94 -15.40
C SER A 11 9.37 -11.88 -14.88
N LYS A 12 9.08 -12.64 -13.81
CA LYS A 12 7.81 -12.53 -13.09
C LYS A 12 7.85 -11.22 -12.30
N PHE A 13 7.08 -10.24 -12.76
CA PHE A 13 6.82 -9.03 -11.98
C PHE A 13 5.71 -9.35 -10.98
N TYR A 14 6.05 -9.47 -9.70
CA TYR A 14 5.06 -9.55 -8.63
C TYR A 14 4.77 -8.13 -8.14
N LEU A 15 3.57 -7.64 -8.43
CA LEU A 15 3.04 -6.45 -7.77
C LEU A 15 2.36 -6.92 -6.49
N ILE A 16 2.97 -6.70 -5.34
CA ILE A 16 2.33 -6.96 -4.05
C ILE A 16 1.36 -5.82 -3.79
N SER A 17 0.09 -6.05 -4.18
CA SER A 17 -1.03 -5.23 -3.71
C SER A 17 -1.30 -5.62 -2.26
N LEU A 18 -1.04 -4.69 -1.35
CA LEU A 18 -1.45 -4.82 0.05
C LEU A 18 -2.96 -5.04 0.07
N ARG A 19 -3.40 -6.18 0.61
CA ARG A 19 -4.82 -6.52 0.80
C ARG A 19 -5.49 -5.42 1.63
N GLY A 20 -6.17 -4.50 0.97
CA GLY A 20 -7.20 -3.68 1.57
C GLY A 20 -8.47 -4.52 1.66
N LEU A 21 -8.88 -4.86 2.89
CA LEU A 21 -10.17 -5.48 3.16
C LEU A 21 -11.25 -4.45 2.79
N PHE A 22 -11.91 -4.62 1.64
CA PHE A 22 -13.03 -3.76 1.25
C PHE A 22 -14.26 -4.12 2.11
N LEU A 23 -14.51 -3.32 3.15
CA LEU A 23 -15.83 -3.21 3.77
C LEU A 23 -16.59 -2.11 3.02
N SER A 24 -17.60 -2.50 2.23
CA SER A 24 -18.58 -1.56 1.71
C SER A 24 -19.33 -0.93 2.88
N VAL A 25 -19.06 0.35 3.17
CA VAL A 25 -19.89 1.15 4.07
C VAL A 25 -20.86 1.93 3.20
N GLU A 26 -22.14 1.52 3.18
CA GLU A 26 -23.21 2.29 2.57
C GLU A 26 -23.38 3.61 3.35
N PHE A 27 -23.19 4.73 2.66
CA PHE A 27 -23.43 6.06 3.21
C PHE A 27 -24.94 6.30 3.37
N LEU A 28 -25.49 5.96 4.54
CA LEU A 28 -26.76 6.52 4.98
C LEU A 28 -26.50 7.92 5.52
N SER A 29 -26.83 8.95 4.73
CA SER A 29 -26.91 10.32 5.21
C SER A 29 -28.09 10.44 6.18
N GLY A 30 -27.85 10.07 7.43
CA GLY A 30 -28.78 10.24 8.55
C GLY A 30 -28.18 11.21 9.56
N SER A 31 -28.97 12.20 9.98
CA SER A 31 -28.65 13.04 11.12
C SER A 31 -28.45 12.16 12.35
N PHE A 32 -27.21 11.97 12.81
CA PHE A 32 -26.95 11.21 14.03
C PHE A 32 -27.49 11.99 15.24
N PRO A 33 -28.39 11.41 16.05
CA PRO A 33 -28.81 12.04 17.29
C PRO A 33 -27.58 12.19 18.20
N SER A 34 -27.29 13.43 18.57
CA SER A 34 -26.35 13.75 19.63
C SER A 34 -26.82 13.04 20.90
N THR A 35 -25.98 12.15 21.43
CA THR A 35 -26.17 11.31 22.64
C THR A 35 -26.92 9.98 22.47
N MET A 36 -26.57 9.15 21.48
CA MET A 36 -26.61 7.71 21.73
C MET A 36 -25.49 7.36 22.75
N ASN A 37 -25.79 6.52 23.74
CA ASN A 37 -24.83 6.04 24.73
C ASN A 37 -23.79 5.11 24.06
N THR A 38 -22.84 5.70 23.33
CA THR A 38 -21.78 5.04 22.57
C THR A 38 -20.90 4.17 23.45
N ASN A 39 -20.71 4.55 24.72
CA ASN A 39 -19.95 3.78 25.69
C ASN A 39 -20.61 2.41 25.97
N SER A 40 -21.94 2.37 26.16
CA SER A 40 -22.65 1.10 26.41
C SER A 40 -22.60 0.15 25.20
N GLN A 41 -22.64 0.69 23.98
CA GLN A 41 -22.52 -0.14 22.76
C GLN A 41 -21.09 -0.66 22.58
N LYS A 42 -20.09 0.19 22.81
CA LYS A 42 -18.67 -0.20 22.78
C LYS A 42 -18.37 -1.29 23.81
N GLU A 43 -18.90 -1.17 25.03
CA GLU A 43 -18.75 -2.19 26.07
C GLU A 43 -19.34 -3.54 25.67
N LYS A 44 -20.51 -3.56 25.02
CA LYS A 44 -21.11 -4.81 24.50
C LYS A 44 -20.24 -5.42 23.40
N PHE A 45 -19.79 -4.60 22.46
CA PHE A 45 -18.90 -5.04 21.38
C PHE A 45 -17.60 -5.63 21.93
N LEU A 46 -16.94 -4.95 22.88
CA LEU A 46 -15.69 -5.44 23.47
C LEU A 46 -15.89 -6.70 24.32
N LYS A 47 -17.07 -6.91 24.91
CA LYS A 47 -17.38 -8.19 25.58
C LYS A 47 -17.48 -9.37 24.61
N GLU A 48 -17.90 -9.12 23.37
CA GLU A 48 -18.12 -10.17 22.37
C GLU A 48 -16.88 -10.39 21.49
N PHE A 49 -16.17 -9.33 21.13
CA PHE A 49 -15.07 -9.35 20.15
C PHE A 49 -13.74 -8.81 20.69
N GLY A 50 -13.67 -8.38 21.96
CA GLY A 50 -12.49 -7.72 22.51
C GLY A 50 -11.22 -8.58 22.52
N ASP A 51 -11.37 -9.90 22.58
CA ASP A 51 -10.25 -10.85 22.55
C ASP A 51 -9.54 -10.88 21.19
N ASP A 52 -10.21 -10.50 20.10
CA ASP A 52 -9.67 -10.46 18.73
C ASP A 52 -9.52 -9.03 18.17
N TYR A 53 -10.12 -8.04 18.82
CA TYR A 53 -10.18 -6.67 18.37
C TYR A 53 -9.13 -5.77 19.04
N GLY A 54 -8.59 -4.81 18.28
CA GLY A 54 -7.86 -3.69 18.88
C GLY A 54 -6.45 -4.03 19.40
N TYR A 55 -5.81 -5.04 18.80
CA TYR A 55 -4.43 -5.46 19.10
C TYR A 55 -4.25 -6.00 20.53
N PRO A 56 -4.93 -7.10 20.90
CA PRO A 56 -4.99 -7.62 22.27
C PRO A 56 -3.61 -8.01 22.85
N ASN A 57 -2.68 -8.44 22.00
CA ASN A 57 -1.33 -8.85 22.40
C ASN A 57 -0.26 -7.75 22.17
N ALA A 58 -0.68 -6.55 21.78
CA ALA A 58 0.26 -5.45 21.55
C ALA A 58 0.54 -4.69 22.86
N PRO A 59 1.69 -4.00 22.96
CA PRO A 59 2.03 -3.18 24.13
C PRO A 59 1.06 -2.04 24.41
N LYS A 60 0.28 -1.62 23.40
CA LYS A 60 -0.79 -0.63 23.50
C LYS A 60 -2.03 -1.16 22.79
N ASN A 61 -3.19 -1.01 23.41
CA ASN A 61 -4.47 -1.30 22.73
C ASN A 61 -4.86 -0.15 21.78
N ILE A 62 -5.90 -0.37 20.97
CA ILE A 62 -6.36 0.62 19.99
C ILE A 62 -6.78 1.97 20.59
N ASP A 63 -7.35 1.97 21.80
CA ASP A 63 -7.78 3.20 22.47
C ASP A 63 -6.57 4.02 22.93
N GLU A 64 -5.57 3.37 23.49
CA GLU A 64 -4.29 3.98 23.87
C GLU A 64 -3.55 4.51 22.64
N ILE A 65 -3.48 3.73 21.56
CA ILE A 65 -2.88 4.18 20.29
C ILE A 65 -3.60 5.43 19.80
N ARG A 66 -4.93 5.43 19.76
CA ARG A 66 -5.70 6.60 19.31
C ARG A 66 -5.44 7.81 20.21
N ALA A 67 -5.45 7.62 21.53
CA ALA A 67 -5.24 8.68 22.50
C ALA A 67 -3.81 9.26 22.48
N THR A 68 -2.79 8.47 22.13
CA THR A 68 -1.40 8.96 22.11
C THR A 68 -0.91 9.35 20.71
N GLU A 69 -1.21 8.55 19.70
CA GLU A 69 -0.67 8.70 18.33
C GLU A 69 -1.58 9.50 17.40
N PHE A 70 -2.85 9.71 17.76
CA PHE A 70 -3.84 10.39 16.93
C PHE A 70 -4.70 11.37 17.74
N LYS A 71 -4.07 12.11 18.65
CA LYS A 71 -4.73 13.08 19.57
C LYS A 71 -5.66 14.06 18.86
N ARG A 72 -5.28 14.48 17.65
CA ARG A 72 -6.08 15.38 16.79
C ARG A 72 -7.42 14.80 16.32
N LEU A 73 -7.67 13.52 16.56
CA LEU A 73 -8.96 12.88 16.35
C LEU A 73 -9.87 12.94 17.59
N ASP A 74 -9.47 13.63 18.67
CA ASP A 74 -10.37 13.83 19.80
C ASP A 74 -11.65 14.58 19.37
N GLY A 75 -12.80 14.01 19.71
CA GLY A 75 -14.11 14.48 19.23
C GLY A 75 -14.38 14.30 17.72
N VAL A 76 -13.47 13.71 16.93
CA VAL A 76 -13.61 13.57 15.47
C VAL A 76 -13.62 12.09 15.05
N VAL A 77 -14.68 11.68 14.36
CA VAL A 77 -14.77 10.35 13.75
C VAL A 77 -14.24 10.45 12.32
N TYR A 78 -13.08 9.85 12.06
CA TYR A 78 -12.45 9.82 10.74
C TYR A 78 -12.65 8.43 10.10
N LEU A 79 -13.43 8.37 9.01
CA LEU A 79 -13.80 7.12 8.31
C LEU A 79 -13.21 7.02 6.90
N ASP A 80 -12.24 7.86 6.56
CA ASP A 80 -11.63 7.95 5.21
C ASP A 80 -10.23 7.32 5.14
N HIS A 81 -9.94 6.35 6.02
CA HIS A 81 -8.64 5.67 6.07
C HIS A 81 -8.32 4.87 4.78
N ALA A 82 -9.33 4.48 4.00
CA ALA A 82 -9.14 3.83 2.71
C ALA A 82 -8.71 4.81 1.61
N GLY A 83 -9.11 6.09 1.70
CA GLY A 83 -8.70 7.15 0.79
C GLY A 83 -7.30 7.67 1.14
N ALA A 84 -7.10 8.13 2.37
CA ALA A 84 -5.81 8.59 2.86
C ALA A 84 -5.70 8.40 4.38
N THR A 85 -4.80 7.54 4.85
CA THR A 85 -4.59 7.42 6.29
C THR A 85 -3.80 8.61 6.87
N LEU A 86 -3.93 8.76 8.18
CA LEU A 86 -3.26 9.80 8.95
C LEU A 86 -1.88 9.32 9.44
N TYR A 87 -0.92 10.25 9.55
CA TYR A 87 0.37 10.00 10.20
C TYR A 87 0.25 9.99 11.73
N SER A 88 1.04 9.21 12.45
CA SER A 88 1.07 9.27 13.92
C SER A 88 1.83 10.51 14.42
N GLU A 89 1.55 10.93 15.66
CA GLU A 89 2.35 11.95 16.35
C GLU A 89 3.83 11.56 16.38
N SER A 90 4.14 10.30 16.75
CA SER A 90 5.53 9.79 16.79
C SER A 90 6.25 9.83 15.44
N GLN A 91 5.57 9.51 14.34
CA GLN A 91 6.15 9.57 13.00
C GLN A 91 6.59 11.00 12.67
N MET A 92 5.73 11.97 12.96
CA MET A 92 6.03 13.38 12.69
C MET A 92 7.16 13.91 13.58
N GLU A 93 7.16 13.56 14.87
CA GLU A 93 8.23 13.94 15.79
C GLU A 93 9.60 13.42 15.33
N VAL A 94 9.66 12.14 14.92
CA VAL A 94 10.91 11.52 14.44
C VAL A 94 11.39 12.16 13.14
N ILE A 95 10.51 12.32 12.14
CA ILE A 95 10.87 12.92 10.85
C ILE A 95 11.29 14.38 11.02
N PHE A 96 10.58 15.15 11.84
CA PHE A 96 10.90 16.55 12.08
C PHE A 96 12.26 16.68 12.77
N LYS A 97 12.53 15.87 13.79
CA LYS A 97 13.83 15.86 14.46
C LYS A 97 14.95 15.48 13.50
N ASP A 98 14.76 14.44 12.69
CA ASP A 98 15.77 14.01 11.72
C ASP A 98 16.08 15.13 10.70
N LEU A 99 15.05 15.66 10.03
CA LEU A 99 15.24 16.69 9.00
C LEU A 99 15.82 18.01 9.53
N THR A 100 15.65 18.31 10.83
CA THR A 100 16.19 19.52 11.45
C THR A 100 17.58 19.35 12.06
N THR A 101 18.04 18.12 12.26
CA THR A 101 19.35 17.83 12.88
C THR A 101 20.34 17.16 11.92
N SER A 102 19.87 16.60 10.81
CA SER A 102 20.66 15.95 9.78
C SER A 102 20.81 16.84 8.54
N VAL A 103 21.95 16.72 7.84
CA VAL A 103 22.18 17.41 6.55
C VAL A 103 22.21 16.38 5.43
N TYR A 104 21.13 16.34 4.66
CA TYR A 104 21.00 15.47 3.50
C TYR A 104 21.35 16.21 2.21
N GLY A 105 22.21 15.60 1.40
CA GLY A 105 22.63 16.11 0.09
C GLY A 105 21.99 15.33 -1.06
N ASN A 106 22.27 15.76 -2.29
CA ASN A 106 22.01 14.95 -3.47
C ASN A 106 22.85 13.67 -3.40
N PRO A 107 22.28 12.45 -3.45
CA PRO A 107 23.01 11.18 -3.30
C PRO A 107 24.02 10.90 -4.43
N HIS A 108 24.02 11.72 -5.49
CA HIS A 108 25.00 11.63 -6.58
C HIS A 108 26.18 12.61 -6.42
N SER A 109 26.17 13.46 -5.39
CA SER A 109 27.31 14.30 -5.05
C SER A 109 28.41 13.48 -4.36
N GLN A 110 29.65 13.97 -4.36
CA GLN A 110 30.76 13.36 -3.62
C GLN A 110 31.01 14.15 -2.31
N SER A 111 30.09 14.04 -1.36
CA SER A 111 30.17 14.70 -0.05
C SER A 111 29.62 13.81 1.07
N ASP A 112 29.96 14.12 2.32
CA ASP A 112 29.45 13.37 3.49
C ASP A 112 27.92 13.37 3.56
N SER A 113 27.30 14.53 3.27
CA SER A 113 25.84 14.67 3.21
C SER A 113 25.18 13.83 2.09
N SER A 114 25.92 13.54 1.01
CA SER A 114 25.45 12.66 -0.07
C SER A 114 25.49 11.20 0.34
N LEU A 115 26.55 10.78 1.04
CA LEU A 115 26.66 9.44 1.60
C LEU A 115 25.55 9.19 2.61
N ALA A 116 25.30 10.15 3.51
CA ALA A 116 24.19 10.07 4.48
C ALA A 116 22.83 9.88 3.78
N THR A 117 22.54 10.63 2.72
CA THR A 117 21.31 10.42 1.93
C THR A 117 21.26 9.03 1.29
N SER A 118 22.38 8.56 0.73
CA SER A 118 22.47 7.25 0.10
C SER A 118 22.21 6.11 1.09
N ASP A 119 22.72 6.23 2.31
CA ASP A 119 22.50 5.27 3.39
C ASP A 119 21.04 5.22 3.84
N VAL A 120 20.42 6.38 4.09
CA VAL A 120 19.00 6.45 4.47
C VAL A 120 18.10 5.88 3.38
N VAL A 121 18.38 6.19 2.10
CA VAL A 121 17.64 5.63 0.96
C VAL A 121 17.83 4.11 0.86
N ARG A 122 19.06 3.60 1.08
CA ARG A 122 19.35 2.16 1.09
C ARG A 122 18.58 1.45 2.21
N GLU A 123 18.56 2.02 3.41
CA GLU A 123 17.84 1.46 4.56
C GLU A 123 16.34 1.46 4.34
N ALA A 124 15.78 2.56 3.83
CA ALA A 124 14.36 2.63 3.47
C ALA A 124 13.97 1.55 2.44
N ARG A 125 14.82 1.28 1.44
CA ARG A 125 14.59 0.19 0.48
C ARG A 125 14.57 -1.17 1.15
N GLN A 126 15.50 -1.43 2.07
CA GLN A 126 15.55 -2.70 2.79
C GLN A 126 14.30 -2.90 3.64
N GLN A 127 13.85 -1.87 4.37
CA GLN A 127 12.62 -1.93 5.18
C GLN A 127 11.39 -2.26 4.33
N VAL A 128 11.26 -1.70 3.13
CA VAL A 128 10.16 -2.00 2.20
C VAL A 128 10.23 -3.45 1.72
N LEU A 129 11.42 -3.94 1.40
CA LEU A 129 11.61 -5.33 0.98
C LEU A 129 11.26 -6.31 2.11
N ASP A 130 11.72 -6.03 3.33
CA ASP A 130 11.43 -6.85 4.51
C ASP A 130 9.92 -6.87 4.80
N PHE A 131 9.26 -5.71 4.76
CA PHE A 131 7.81 -5.59 4.93
C PHE A 131 7.03 -6.42 3.90
N CYS A 132 7.49 -6.43 2.65
CA CYS A 132 6.91 -7.22 1.57
C CYS A 132 7.36 -8.69 1.55
N ASN A 133 8.21 -9.13 2.49
CA ASN A 133 8.85 -10.43 2.48
C ASN A 133 9.53 -10.76 1.13
N ALA A 134 10.19 -9.76 0.53
CA ALA A 134 10.80 -9.81 -0.78
C ALA A 134 12.33 -9.86 -0.67
N SER A 135 12.97 -10.91 -1.20
CA SER A 135 14.43 -11.03 -1.15
C SER A 135 15.11 -9.97 -2.03
N PRO A 136 16.13 -9.23 -1.54
CA PRO A 136 16.91 -8.31 -2.38
C PRO A 136 17.72 -9.01 -3.48
N ARG A 137 17.80 -10.35 -3.46
CA ARG A 137 18.41 -11.15 -4.54
C ARG A 137 17.50 -11.24 -5.78
N ASP A 138 16.19 -11.23 -5.56
CA ASP A 138 15.19 -11.46 -6.60
C ASP A 138 14.40 -10.18 -6.93
N TYR A 139 14.34 -9.24 -5.99
CA TYR A 139 13.53 -8.03 -6.07
C TYR A 139 14.34 -6.76 -5.85
N THR A 140 13.97 -5.71 -6.59
CA THR A 140 14.49 -4.36 -6.40
C THR A 140 13.36 -3.45 -5.95
N CYS A 141 13.54 -2.74 -4.84
CA CYS A 141 12.62 -1.67 -4.44
C CYS A 141 12.82 -0.45 -5.34
N ILE A 142 11.74 0.09 -5.93
CA ILE A 142 11.75 1.32 -6.72
C ILE A 142 10.74 2.29 -6.09
N PHE A 143 11.24 3.42 -5.60
CA PHE A 143 10.37 4.48 -5.10
C PHE A 143 9.72 5.23 -6.26
N THR A 144 8.41 5.47 -6.14
CA THR A 144 7.60 6.25 -7.07
C THR A 144 6.73 7.23 -6.26
N SER A 145 6.06 8.16 -6.92
CA SER A 145 5.14 9.09 -6.23
C SER A 145 3.85 8.44 -5.72
N GLY A 146 3.64 7.14 -5.97
CA GLY A 146 2.49 6.37 -5.47
C GLY A 146 2.11 5.21 -6.39
N ALA A 147 1.09 4.45 -6.00
CA ALA A 147 0.66 3.24 -6.72
C ALA A 147 0.31 3.53 -8.20
N THR A 148 -0.37 4.64 -8.49
CA THR A 148 -0.70 5.04 -9.86
C THR A 148 0.55 5.28 -10.71
N ALA A 149 1.57 5.95 -10.17
CA ALA A 149 2.81 6.20 -10.89
C ALA A 149 3.62 4.91 -11.10
N ALA A 150 3.62 3.99 -10.12
CA ALA A 150 4.22 2.68 -10.26
C ALA A 150 3.54 1.84 -11.37
N LEU A 151 2.20 1.78 -11.37
CA LEU A 151 1.43 1.08 -12.40
C LEU A 151 1.66 1.67 -13.79
N LYS A 152 1.71 3.00 -13.88
CA LYS A 152 2.05 3.71 -15.11
C LYS A 152 3.44 3.32 -15.62
N LEU A 153 4.46 3.35 -14.74
CA LEU A 153 5.83 2.95 -15.09
C LEU A 153 5.89 1.50 -15.59
N VAL A 154 5.13 0.59 -14.95
CA VAL A 154 5.02 -0.81 -15.42
C VAL A 154 4.41 -0.85 -16.82
N GLY A 155 3.30 -0.14 -17.06
CA GLY A 155 2.67 -0.07 -18.38
C GLY A 155 3.60 0.48 -19.46
N GLU A 156 4.37 1.53 -19.17
CA GLU A 156 5.30 2.16 -20.12
C GLU A 156 6.56 1.33 -20.39
N ALA A 157 7.08 0.65 -19.37
CA ALA A 157 8.33 -0.10 -19.48
C ALA A 157 8.12 -1.56 -19.92
N PHE A 158 6.89 -2.08 -19.87
CA PHE A 158 6.62 -3.45 -20.28
C PHE A 158 6.88 -3.62 -21.80
N PRO A 159 7.62 -4.65 -22.22
CA PRO A 159 7.95 -4.86 -23.63
C PRO A 159 6.75 -5.48 -24.38
N TRP A 160 5.71 -4.67 -24.60
CA TRP A 160 4.50 -5.10 -25.28
C TRP A 160 4.80 -5.61 -26.70
N SER A 161 4.08 -6.66 -27.08
CA SER A 161 4.10 -7.23 -28.42
C SER A 161 2.70 -7.68 -28.81
N SER A 162 2.50 -8.05 -30.07
CA SER A 162 1.25 -8.68 -30.54
C SER A 162 0.92 -10.02 -29.86
N GLN A 163 1.88 -10.61 -29.13
CA GLN A 163 1.68 -11.84 -28.36
C GLN A 163 1.40 -11.56 -26.87
N SER A 164 1.44 -10.30 -26.44
CA SER A 164 1.16 -9.92 -25.07
C SER A 164 -0.34 -9.98 -24.78
N SER A 165 -0.69 -10.38 -23.56
CA SER A 165 -2.06 -10.29 -23.04
C SER A 165 -2.03 -9.49 -21.75
N PHE A 166 -2.97 -8.55 -21.60
CA PHE A 166 -3.17 -7.82 -20.36
C PHE A 166 -4.49 -8.27 -19.72
N MET A 167 -4.40 -8.78 -18.50
CA MET A 167 -5.52 -9.35 -17.77
C MET A 167 -5.72 -8.59 -16.47
N TYR A 168 -6.97 -8.24 -16.17
CA TYR A 168 -7.33 -7.52 -14.95
C TYR A 168 -8.70 -7.96 -14.45
N THR A 169 -8.98 -7.71 -13.16
CA THR A 169 -10.28 -7.96 -12.55
C THR A 169 -11.15 -6.73 -12.60
N MET A 170 -12.46 -6.89 -12.73
CA MET A 170 -13.41 -5.75 -12.69
C MET A 170 -13.35 -4.94 -11.38
N GLU A 171 -12.90 -5.57 -10.29
CA GLU A 171 -12.71 -4.94 -8.97
C GLU A 171 -11.41 -4.11 -8.86
N ASN A 172 -10.57 -4.07 -9.90
CA ASN A 172 -9.34 -3.30 -9.82
C ASN A 172 -9.60 -1.79 -9.87
N HIS A 173 -8.81 -1.04 -9.09
CA HIS A 173 -8.81 0.41 -9.14
C HIS A 173 -8.50 0.93 -10.55
N ASN A 174 -9.07 2.08 -10.92
CA ASN A 174 -8.93 2.71 -12.25
C ASN A 174 -7.47 2.84 -12.73
N SER A 175 -6.52 2.99 -11.81
CA SER A 175 -5.08 3.05 -12.14
C SER A 175 -4.56 1.78 -12.83
N VAL A 176 -5.11 0.60 -12.50
CA VAL A 176 -4.79 -0.66 -13.17
C VAL A 176 -5.43 -0.69 -14.56
N LEU A 177 -6.68 -0.26 -14.67
CA LEU A 177 -7.40 -0.20 -15.94
C LEU A 177 -6.67 0.69 -16.94
N GLY A 178 -6.07 1.79 -16.47
CA GLY A 178 -5.27 2.70 -17.31
C GLY A 178 -4.09 2.04 -18.03
N ILE A 179 -3.59 0.88 -17.57
CA ILE A 179 -2.50 0.16 -18.25
C ILE A 179 -2.92 -0.33 -19.65
N ARG A 180 -4.22 -0.52 -19.88
CA ARG A 180 -4.76 -0.99 -21.17
C ARG A 180 -4.44 -0.08 -22.36
N GLU A 181 -4.02 1.16 -22.12
CA GLU A 181 -3.68 2.14 -23.16
C GLU A 181 -2.28 1.91 -23.75
N TYR A 182 -1.43 1.08 -23.12
CA TYR A 182 -0.05 0.83 -23.55
C TYR A 182 0.15 -0.34 -24.55
N PRO A 183 -0.57 -1.48 -24.46
CA PRO A 183 -0.49 -2.53 -25.47
C PRO A 183 -0.85 -2.03 -26.88
N PRO A 184 -0.17 -2.51 -27.94
CA PRO A 184 -0.50 -2.15 -29.31
C PRO A 184 -1.90 -2.64 -29.69
N THR A 185 -2.65 -1.83 -30.43
CA THR A 185 -4.08 -2.00 -30.76
C THR A 185 -4.45 -3.25 -31.60
N LEU A 186 -3.53 -4.18 -31.88
CA LEU A 186 -3.73 -5.38 -32.72
C LEU A 186 -2.91 -6.60 -32.21
N PRO A 187 -3.49 -7.82 -32.21
CA PRO A 187 -4.52 -8.23 -31.27
C PRO A 187 -3.88 -8.57 -29.92
N SER A 188 -3.39 -7.58 -29.16
CA SER A 188 -3.10 -7.83 -27.75
C SER A 188 -4.44 -8.15 -27.07
N LEU A 189 -4.55 -9.35 -26.51
CA LEU A 189 -5.79 -9.78 -25.87
C LEU A 189 -5.97 -9.03 -24.56
N LEU A 190 -7.00 -8.17 -24.49
CA LEU A 190 -7.47 -7.57 -23.25
C LEU A 190 -8.56 -8.47 -22.67
N VAL A 191 -8.31 -9.03 -21.47
CA VAL A 191 -9.29 -9.89 -20.80
C VAL A 191 -9.62 -9.28 -19.44
N ALA A 192 -10.84 -8.77 -19.33
CA ALA A 192 -11.47 -8.53 -18.04
C ALA A 192 -12.10 -9.85 -17.57
N PHE A 193 -11.82 -10.26 -16.34
CA PHE A 193 -12.50 -11.40 -15.73
C PHE A 193 -13.13 -11.01 -14.40
N GLU A 194 -14.28 -11.62 -14.13
CA GLU A 194 -14.99 -11.49 -12.87
C GLU A 194 -14.44 -12.55 -11.91
N LEU A 195 -14.00 -12.13 -10.73
CA LEU A 195 -13.73 -13.08 -9.66
C LEU A 195 -15.09 -13.54 -9.17
N LEU A 196 -15.52 -14.73 -9.59
CA LEU A 196 -16.65 -15.39 -8.94
C LEU A 196 -16.28 -15.50 -7.46
N ARG A 197 -16.94 -14.71 -6.61
CA ARG A 197 -16.88 -14.92 -5.17
C ARG A 197 -17.41 -16.32 -4.94
N GLN A 198 -16.53 -17.29 -4.69
CA GLN A 198 -16.97 -18.45 -3.92
C GLN A 198 -17.35 -17.89 -2.56
N ASP A 199 -18.63 -18.02 -2.22
CA ASP A 199 -19.21 -17.54 -0.97
C ASP A 199 -18.28 -17.93 0.19
N MET A 200 -17.56 -16.93 0.70
CA MET A 200 -16.87 -17.03 1.98
C MET A 200 -17.98 -16.96 3.03
N ILE A 201 -18.48 -18.13 3.40
CA ILE A 201 -19.25 -18.37 4.64
C ILE A 201 -18.29 -18.26 5.82
#